data_AF-A0A7X5Q433-F1
#
_entry.id   AF-A0A7X5Q433-F1
#
_cell.length_a   1.000
_cell.length_b   1.000
_cell.length_c   1.000
_cell.angle_alpha   90.00
_cell.angle_beta   90.00
_cell.angle_gamma   90.00
#
_symmetry.space_group_name_H-M   'P 1'
#
loop_
_entity.id
_entity.type
_entity.pdbx_description
1 polymer ?
#
loop_
_entity_poly.entity_id
_entity_poly.type
_entity_poly.pdbx_seq_one_letter_code
_entity_poly.pdbx_strand_id
1 'polypeptide(L)'
;MNILHAISNLSKQMVSYYIFPEYEKLFSEVSPFQPNDWREYFGVETQNVQIPQEALDYLEQPCPFWNGKSVKETHFLFFVPETLNGKAPTPKNLNELVKGREDFYNFSINEEADKPAEGPYWALITKKIIPESQMKVHEERLELLERNFVEYHAPKTSEVIMSILAMYAKDKVELFHGGSRSTHCLEKVRKISPVSIYSYHVCPTHPLVISVLYNDWENPSGLAAIRTFKSNR
;
A
#
# COMPACT_ATOMS: atom_id res chain seq x y z
N MET A 1 3.94 -19.80 -33.78
CA MET A 1 4.19 -18.92 -32.61
C MET A 1 3.12 -17.83 -32.65
N ASN A 2 2.22 -17.78 -31.66
CA ASN A 2 1.04 -16.90 -31.70
C ASN A 2 1.46 -15.45 -31.39
N ILE A 3 1.23 -14.52 -32.33
CA ILE A 3 1.63 -13.11 -32.23
C ILE A 3 1.06 -12.47 -30.97
N LEU A 4 -0.14 -12.87 -30.53
CA LEU A 4 -0.74 -12.40 -29.27
C LEU A 4 0.04 -12.84 -28.03
N HIS A 5 0.62 -14.05 -28.06
CA HIS A 5 1.46 -14.55 -26.98
C HIS A 5 2.82 -13.83 -26.94
N ALA A 6 3.39 -13.52 -28.11
CA ALA A 6 4.61 -12.74 -28.22
C ALA A 6 4.43 -11.29 -27.74
N ILE A 7 3.31 -10.64 -28.10
CA ILE A 7 2.97 -9.28 -27.64
C ILE A 7 2.72 -9.26 -26.13
N SER A 8 2.04 -10.26 -25.57
CA SER A 8 1.83 -10.38 -24.12
C SER A 8 3.15 -10.58 -23.36
N ASN A 9 4.08 -11.36 -23.90
CA ASN A 9 5.38 -11.55 -23.28
C ASN A 9 6.27 -10.30 -23.39
N LEU A 10 6.22 -9.58 -24.53
CA LEU A 10 6.92 -8.32 -24.71
C LEU A 10 6.35 -7.21 -23.82
N SER A 11 5.03 -7.13 -23.63
CA SER A 11 4.44 -6.14 -22.72
C SER A 11 4.80 -6.41 -21.26
N LYS A 12 4.80 -7.67 -20.83
CA LYS A 12 5.29 -8.09 -19.50
C LYS A 12 6.78 -7.77 -19.30
N GLN A 13 7.61 -8.02 -20.32
CA GLN A 13 9.04 -7.66 -20.29
C GLN A 13 9.27 -6.15 -20.28
N MET A 14 8.49 -5.36 -21.03
CA MET A 14 8.64 -3.90 -21.03
C MET A 14 8.17 -3.26 -19.72
N VAL A 15 7.11 -3.77 -19.09
CA VAL A 15 6.67 -3.30 -17.77
C VAL A 15 7.71 -3.63 -16.69
N SER A 16 8.37 -4.79 -16.76
CA SER A 16 9.47 -5.11 -15.84
C SER A 16 10.72 -4.28 -16.10
N TYR A 17 10.97 -3.81 -17.33
CA TYR A 17 12.14 -3.01 -17.71
C TYR A 17 12.13 -1.58 -17.15
N TYR A 18 10.97 -1.04 -16.78
CA TYR A 18 10.86 0.27 -16.10
C TYR A 18 10.95 0.18 -14.58
N ILE A 19 11.10 -1.03 -14.02
CA ILE A 19 11.43 -1.22 -12.61
C ILE A 19 12.96 -1.20 -12.53
N PHE A 20 13.52 -0.03 -12.22
CA PHE A 20 14.95 0.13 -12.02
C PHE A 20 15.44 -0.90 -10.98
N PRO A 21 16.49 -1.71 -11.25
CA PRO A 21 17.04 -2.68 -10.29
C PRO A 21 17.37 -2.06 -8.92
N GLU A 22 17.64 -0.76 -8.89
CA GLU A 22 17.84 0.04 -7.69
C GLU A 22 16.61 0.05 -6.77
N TYR A 23 15.38 0.06 -7.31
CA TYR A 23 14.14 -0.01 -6.52
C TYR A 23 13.92 -1.38 -5.90
N GLU A 24 14.28 -2.46 -6.58
CA GLU A 24 14.23 -3.81 -6.00
C GLU A 24 15.15 -3.91 -4.78
N LYS A 25 16.36 -3.35 -4.89
CA LYS A 25 17.29 -3.27 -3.78
C LYS A 25 16.70 -2.46 -2.61
N LEU A 26 16.18 -1.26 -2.87
CA LEU A 26 15.52 -0.44 -1.84
C LEU A 26 14.39 -1.21 -1.15
N PHE A 27 13.54 -1.90 -1.93
CA PHE A 27 12.45 -2.68 -1.36
C PHE A 27 12.94 -3.83 -0.47
N SER A 28 14.06 -4.46 -0.79
CA SER A 28 14.63 -5.54 0.03
C SER A 28 15.25 -5.05 1.36
N GLU A 29 15.57 -3.76 1.46
CA GLU A 29 16.25 -3.15 2.61
C GLU A 29 15.28 -2.45 3.58
N VAL A 30 14.03 -2.22 3.18
CA VAL A 30 13.00 -1.54 4.00
C VAL A 30 12.72 -2.34 5.28
N SER A 31 12.77 -1.64 6.41
CA SER A 31 12.50 -2.20 7.72
C SER A 31 11.04 -2.02 8.12
N PRO A 32 10.47 -2.87 9.00
CA PRO A 32 9.09 -2.68 9.47
C PRO A 32 8.89 -1.31 10.13
N PHE A 33 7.70 -0.72 9.95
CA PHE A 33 7.33 0.53 10.62
C PHE A 33 6.61 0.24 11.93
N GLN A 34 7.28 0.52 13.04
CA GLN A 34 6.94 0.10 14.40
C GLN A 34 6.20 1.20 15.18
N PRO A 35 5.61 0.89 16.36
CA PRO A 35 4.98 1.90 17.21
C PRO A 35 5.83 3.14 17.51
N ASN A 36 7.13 2.95 17.78
CA ASN A 36 8.04 4.07 18.07
C ASN A 36 8.30 4.95 16.84
N ASP A 37 8.19 4.41 15.63
CA ASP A 37 8.40 5.16 14.39
C ASP A 37 7.29 6.21 14.22
N TRP A 38 6.06 5.95 14.71
CA TRP A 38 4.99 6.97 14.72
C TRP A 38 5.37 8.21 15.54
N ARG A 39 6.04 8.00 16.68
CA ARG A 39 6.53 9.10 17.52
C ARG A 39 7.69 9.81 16.85
N GLU A 40 8.67 9.07 16.35
CA GLU A 40 9.87 9.62 15.72
C GLU A 40 9.52 10.47 14.49
N TYR A 41 8.71 9.93 13.58
CA TYR A 41 8.45 10.58 12.31
C TYR A 41 7.26 11.52 12.33
N PHE A 42 6.25 11.30 13.18
CA PHE A 42 5.02 12.09 13.18
C PHE A 42 4.73 12.78 14.52
N GLY A 43 5.55 12.58 15.55
CA GLY A 43 5.30 13.13 16.88
C GLY A 43 4.05 12.56 17.54
N VAL A 44 3.62 11.36 17.14
CA VAL A 44 2.37 10.74 17.61
C VAL A 44 2.68 9.56 18.53
N GLU A 45 2.04 9.58 19.70
CA GLU A 45 2.06 8.43 20.60
C GLU A 45 1.06 7.35 20.15
N THR A 46 1.50 6.10 20.16
CA THR A 46 0.68 4.94 19.83
C THR A 46 0.86 3.83 20.87
N GLN A 47 0.07 2.77 20.78
CA GLN A 47 0.22 1.60 21.65
C GLN A 47 1.58 0.94 21.41
N ASN A 48 2.32 0.67 22.50
CA ASN A 48 3.56 -0.08 22.40
C ASN A 48 3.25 -1.58 22.27
N VAL A 49 3.35 -2.09 21.05
CA VAL A 49 3.04 -3.46 20.66
C VAL A 49 4.26 -4.07 19.98
N GLN A 50 4.60 -5.31 20.32
CA GLN A 50 5.66 -6.07 19.64
C GLN A 50 5.15 -6.70 18.33
N ILE A 51 6.04 -6.90 17.37
CA ILE A 51 5.71 -7.66 16.15
C ILE A 51 5.39 -9.11 16.56
N PRO A 52 4.21 -9.66 16.19
CA PRO A 52 3.89 -11.05 16.44
C PRO A 52 4.89 -11.98 15.75
N GLN A 53 5.31 -13.04 16.43
CA GLN A 53 6.23 -14.03 15.85
C GLN A 53 5.69 -14.60 14.53
N GLU A 54 4.37 -14.81 14.43
CA GLU A 54 3.70 -15.24 13.20
C GLU A 54 4.00 -14.31 12.01
N ALA A 55 4.03 -12.99 12.22
CA ALA A 55 4.34 -12.03 11.16
C ALA A 55 5.81 -12.13 10.73
N LEU A 56 6.73 -12.35 11.68
CA LEU A 56 8.15 -12.54 11.39
C LEU A 56 8.39 -13.84 10.61
N ASP A 57 7.75 -14.93 11.04
CA ASP A 57 7.83 -16.22 10.35
C ASP A 57 7.25 -16.13 8.94
N TYR A 58 6.16 -15.38 8.77
CA TYR A 58 5.51 -15.20 7.47
C TYR A 58 6.36 -14.37 6.49
N LEU A 59 7.12 -13.39 6.96
CA LEU A 59 8.03 -12.59 6.13
C LEU A 59 9.06 -13.45 5.39
N GLU A 60 9.49 -14.56 5.98
CA GLU A 60 10.49 -15.46 5.41
C GLU A 60 9.87 -16.52 4.45
N GLN A 61 8.54 -16.56 4.31
CA GLN A 61 7.87 -17.48 3.40
C GLN A 61 7.98 -17.04 1.93
N PRO A 62 7.83 -17.98 0.97
CA PRO A 62 7.67 -17.63 -0.44
C PRO A 62 6.45 -16.73 -0.66
N CYS A 63 6.61 -15.72 -1.51
CA CYS A 63 5.54 -14.81 -1.87
C CYS A 63 4.51 -15.51 -2.80
N PRO A 64 3.21 -15.42 -2.50
CA PRO A 64 2.19 -16.05 -3.34
C PRO A 64 1.92 -15.29 -4.66
N PHE A 65 2.35 -14.03 -4.78
CA PHE A 65 2.09 -13.18 -5.97
C PHE A 65 3.30 -13.10 -6.93
N TRP A 66 4.53 -13.25 -6.41
CA TRP A 66 5.76 -13.12 -7.19
C TRP A 66 6.65 -14.35 -6.99
N ASN A 67 6.62 -15.26 -7.97
CA ASN A 67 7.40 -16.50 -7.94
C ASN A 67 8.91 -16.22 -7.74
N GLY A 68 9.52 -16.98 -6.84
CA GLY A 68 10.96 -16.87 -6.54
C GLY A 68 11.34 -15.71 -5.61
N LYS A 69 10.35 -14.97 -5.07
CA LYS A 69 10.55 -13.93 -4.08
C LYS A 69 10.03 -14.35 -2.72
N SER A 70 10.61 -13.84 -1.64
CA SER A 70 10.03 -13.94 -0.30
C SER A 70 8.96 -12.86 -0.07
N VAL A 71 8.13 -13.06 0.94
CA VAL A 71 7.18 -12.06 1.41
C VAL A 71 7.91 -10.78 1.83
N LYS A 72 9.03 -10.87 2.55
CA LYS A 72 9.85 -9.73 2.97
C LYS A 72 10.33 -8.86 1.81
N GLU A 73 10.75 -9.46 0.71
CA GLU A 73 11.18 -8.72 -0.48
C GLU A 73 10.02 -7.90 -1.07
N THR A 74 8.81 -8.45 -1.05
CA THR A 74 7.67 -7.95 -1.82
C THR A 74 6.63 -7.17 -1.02
N HIS A 75 6.66 -7.30 0.30
CA HIS A 75 5.69 -6.70 1.21
C HIS A 75 6.35 -5.77 2.23
N PHE A 76 5.59 -4.79 2.69
CA PHE A 76 5.96 -3.86 3.74
C PHE A 76 5.12 -4.12 4.98
N LEU A 77 5.79 -4.39 6.10
CA LEU A 77 5.16 -4.60 7.40
C LEU A 77 5.10 -3.27 8.16
N PHE A 78 3.92 -2.88 8.61
CA PHE A 78 3.74 -1.66 9.40
C PHE A 78 2.68 -1.84 10.48
N PHE A 79 2.83 -1.08 11.57
CA PHE A 79 1.86 -1.07 12.66
C PHE A 79 0.72 -0.10 12.36
N VAL A 80 -0.52 -0.60 12.40
CA VAL A 80 -1.75 0.18 12.36
C VAL A 80 -2.22 0.41 13.80
N PRO A 81 -2.14 1.63 14.33
CA PRO A 81 -2.59 1.92 15.69
C PRO A 81 -4.12 2.03 15.77
N GLU A 82 -4.68 1.85 16.96
CA GLU A 82 -6.12 2.11 17.20
C GLU A 82 -6.42 3.61 17.12
N THR A 83 -5.49 4.43 17.60
CA THR A 83 -5.61 5.89 17.57
C THR A 83 -4.26 6.56 17.29
N LEU A 84 -4.32 7.73 16.67
CA LEU A 84 -3.23 8.66 16.44
C LEU A 84 -3.56 9.94 17.21
N ASN A 85 -2.81 10.24 18.27
CA ASN A 85 -3.10 11.37 19.19
C ASN A 85 -4.55 11.33 19.73
N GLY A 86 -5.03 10.14 20.10
CA GLY A 86 -6.39 9.94 20.63
C GLY A 86 -7.51 10.05 19.60
N LYS A 87 -7.20 10.18 18.30
CA LYS A 87 -8.17 10.19 17.21
C LYS A 87 -8.07 8.93 16.37
N ALA A 88 -9.18 8.47 15.79
CA ALA A 88 -9.16 7.32 14.90
C ALA A 88 -8.29 7.59 13.64
N PRO A 89 -7.56 6.59 13.10
CA PRO A 89 -6.70 6.74 11.92
C PRO A 89 -7.53 6.78 10.63
N THR A 90 -8.27 7.87 10.42
CA THR A 90 -8.99 8.15 9.17
C THR A 90 -8.09 8.90 8.19
N PRO A 91 -8.36 8.84 6.87
CA PRO A 91 -7.65 9.66 5.88
C PRO A 91 -7.56 11.16 6.24
N LYS A 92 -8.63 11.78 6.75
CA LYS A 92 -8.58 13.18 7.19
C LYS A 92 -7.60 13.39 8.35
N ASN A 93 -7.63 12.53 9.36
CA ASN A 93 -6.72 12.66 10.49
C ASN A 93 -5.25 12.40 10.09
N LEU A 94 -5.02 11.48 9.14
CA LEU A 94 -3.70 11.24 8.55
C LEU A 94 -3.19 12.44 7.76
N ASN A 95 -4.06 13.13 7.02
CA ASN A 95 -3.70 14.36 6.31
C ASN A 95 -3.25 15.47 7.28
N GLU A 96 -3.89 15.57 8.45
CA GLU A 96 -3.47 16.53 9.48
C GLU A 96 -2.09 16.20 10.09
N LEU A 97 -1.65 14.92 10.08
CA LEU A 97 -0.28 14.56 10.50
C LEU A 97 0.80 15.05 9.56
N VAL A 98 0.46 15.26 8.29
CA VAL A 98 1.42 15.71 7.27
C VAL A 98 1.32 17.18 6.92
N LYS A 99 0.32 17.87 7.48
CA LYS A 99 0.05 19.26 7.21
C LYS A 99 1.19 20.16 7.64
N GLY A 100 1.73 20.90 6.68
CA GLY A 100 2.83 21.83 6.90
C GLY A 100 4.21 21.18 6.94
N ARG A 101 4.31 19.86 6.67
CA ARG A 101 5.60 19.22 6.46
C ARG A 101 6.11 19.48 5.04
N GLU A 102 7.43 19.55 4.88
CA GLU A 102 8.08 19.79 3.58
C GLU A 102 8.22 18.51 2.75
N ASP A 103 8.02 17.33 3.34
CA ASP A 103 8.19 16.04 2.67
C ASP A 103 6.88 15.47 2.09
N PHE A 104 5.74 16.09 2.37
CA PHE A 104 4.43 15.69 1.85
C PHE A 104 3.59 16.87 1.37
N TYR A 105 2.80 16.65 0.31
CA TYR A 105 1.67 17.50 0.00
C TYR A 105 0.41 17.03 0.74
N ASN A 106 -0.42 18.00 1.13
CA ASN A 106 -1.76 17.71 1.62
C ASN A 106 -2.59 17.03 0.52
N PHE A 107 -3.45 16.11 0.94
CA PHE A 107 -4.39 15.42 0.06
C PHE A 107 -5.83 15.68 0.50
N SER A 108 -6.76 15.53 -0.45
CA SER A 108 -8.19 15.73 -0.22
C SER A 108 -8.92 14.39 -0.26
N ILE A 109 -9.81 14.16 0.70
CA ILE A 109 -10.60 12.93 0.80
C ILE A 109 -12.10 13.23 0.79
N ASN A 110 -12.85 12.41 0.07
CA ASN A 110 -14.31 12.38 0.10
C ASN A 110 -14.80 11.82 1.44
N GLU A 111 -15.86 12.38 1.99
CA GLU A 111 -16.39 11.95 3.30
C GLU A 111 -16.78 10.47 3.34
N GLU A 112 -17.28 9.90 2.24
CA GLU A 112 -17.63 8.48 2.16
C GLU A 112 -16.41 7.55 2.19
N ALA A 113 -15.23 8.06 1.82
CA ALA A 113 -13.96 7.34 1.84
C ALA A 113 -13.14 7.63 3.12
N ASP A 114 -13.58 8.57 3.96
CA ASP A 114 -12.91 8.95 5.22
C ASP A 114 -13.26 7.97 6.35
N LYS A 115 -12.92 6.69 6.16
CA LYS A 115 -13.18 5.63 7.14
C LYS A 115 -11.92 5.26 7.92
N PRO A 116 -12.03 4.97 9.23
CA PRO A 116 -10.88 4.60 10.04
C PRO A 116 -10.38 3.19 9.70
N ALA A 117 -9.08 2.97 9.88
CA ALA A 117 -8.58 1.61 10.10
C ALA A 117 -8.99 1.13 11.50
N GLU A 118 -9.33 -0.15 11.64
CA GLU A 118 -9.87 -0.74 12.88
C GLU A 118 -8.74 -1.38 13.72
N GLY A 119 -7.71 -0.59 14.02
CA GLY A 119 -6.55 -1.01 14.80
C GLY A 119 -6.88 -1.43 16.26
N PRO A 120 -5.89 -1.93 17.02
CA PRO A 120 -4.49 -2.08 16.65
C PRO A 120 -4.18 -3.45 16.03
N TYR A 121 -3.39 -3.46 14.96
CA TYR A 121 -2.86 -4.68 14.33
C TYR A 121 -1.58 -4.39 13.54
N TRP A 122 -0.85 -5.44 13.21
CA TRP A 122 0.22 -5.37 12.23
C TRP A 122 -0.33 -5.68 10.85
N ALA A 123 0.03 -4.85 9.88
CA ALA A 123 -0.43 -4.94 8.51
C ALA A 123 0.75 -5.19 7.59
N LEU A 124 0.58 -6.15 6.67
CA LEU A 124 1.56 -6.52 5.68
C LEU A 124 0.98 -6.27 4.29
N ILE A 125 1.38 -5.17 3.66
CA ILE A 125 0.85 -4.73 2.36
C ILE A 125 1.86 -5.00 1.25
N THR A 126 1.40 -5.39 0.06
CA THR A 126 2.29 -5.52 -1.11
C THR A 126 2.89 -4.18 -1.51
N LYS A 127 4.20 -4.13 -1.79
CA LYS A 127 4.90 -2.90 -2.21
C LYS A 127 4.54 -2.47 -3.65
N LYS A 128 3.97 -3.41 -4.41
CA LYS A 128 3.55 -3.26 -5.81
C LYS A 128 2.13 -3.77 -5.99
N ILE A 129 1.53 -3.39 -7.11
CA ILE A 129 0.27 -3.93 -7.59
C ILE A 129 0.45 -5.40 -7.99
N ILE A 130 -0.48 -6.28 -7.60
CA ILE A 130 -0.40 -7.70 -7.92
C ILE A 130 -0.55 -7.91 -9.45
N PRO A 131 0.31 -8.71 -10.11
CA PRO A 131 0.43 -8.76 -11.58
C PRO A 131 -0.86 -9.06 -12.36
N GLU A 132 -1.81 -9.78 -11.76
CA GLU A 132 -3.06 -10.20 -12.41
C GLU A 132 -4.25 -9.29 -12.11
N SER A 133 -4.09 -8.27 -11.25
CA SER A 133 -5.16 -7.34 -10.92
C SER A 133 -5.29 -6.17 -11.91
N GLN A 134 -4.25 -5.93 -12.70
CA GLN A 134 -4.25 -4.84 -13.67
C GLN A 134 -5.26 -5.13 -14.77
N MET A 135 -5.86 -4.08 -15.34
CA MET A 135 -6.83 -4.16 -16.44
C MET A 135 -8.14 -4.91 -16.11
N LYS A 136 -8.32 -5.39 -14.87
CA LYS A 136 -9.58 -6.00 -14.40
C LYS A 136 -10.52 -4.93 -13.88
N VAL A 137 -11.83 -5.16 -13.95
CA VAL A 137 -12.79 -4.30 -13.24
C VAL A 137 -12.71 -4.54 -11.74
N HIS A 138 -13.14 -3.58 -10.93
CA HIS A 138 -13.00 -3.63 -9.47
C HIS A 138 -13.48 -4.95 -8.84
N GLU A 139 -14.67 -5.45 -9.20
CA GLU A 139 -15.22 -6.70 -8.67
C GLU A 139 -14.32 -7.91 -8.97
N GLU A 140 -13.81 -8.02 -10.19
CA GLU A 140 -12.90 -9.11 -10.59
C GLU A 140 -11.57 -9.05 -9.83
N ARG A 141 -11.10 -7.85 -9.45
CA ARG A 141 -9.90 -7.68 -8.62
C ARG A 141 -10.14 -8.21 -7.20
N LEU A 142 -11.31 -7.95 -6.63
CA LEU A 142 -11.67 -8.48 -5.31
C LEU A 142 -11.80 -10.01 -5.33
N GLU A 143 -12.47 -10.56 -6.35
CA GLU A 143 -12.61 -12.01 -6.52
C GLU A 143 -11.25 -12.72 -6.66
N LEU A 144 -10.26 -12.06 -7.29
CA LEU A 144 -8.90 -12.60 -7.42
C LEU A 144 -8.27 -12.88 -6.05
N LEU A 145 -8.42 -11.97 -5.08
CA LEU A 145 -7.92 -12.17 -3.72
C LEU A 145 -8.74 -13.20 -2.96
N GLU A 146 -10.07 -13.05 -2.97
CA GLU A 146 -10.97 -13.91 -2.19
C GLU A 146 -10.86 -15.39 -2.57
N ARG A 147 -10.66 -15.71 -3.86
CA ARG A 147 -10.60 -17.10 -4.33
C ARG A 147 -9.22 -17.73 -4.21
N ASN A 148 -8.16 -16.97 -4.44
CA ASN A 148 -6.82 -17.53 -4.61
C ASN A 148 -5.89 -17.24 -3.42
N PHE A 149 -6.22 -16.24 -2.60
CA PHE A 149 -5.35 -15.72 -1.56
C PHE A 149 -6.16 -15.42 -0.29
N VAL A 150 -6.77 -16.45 0.29
CA VAL A 150 -7.73 -16.35 1.42
C VAL A 150 -7.22 -15.62 2.67
N GLU A 151 -5.91 -15.47 2.81
CA GLU A 151 -5.26 -14.76 3.92
C GLU A 151 -5.05 -13.26 3.63
N TYR A 152 -5.36 -12.81 2.42
CA TYR A 152 -5.25 -11.43 1.97
C TYR A 152 -6.62 -10.84 1.65
N HIS A 153 -6.73 -9.53 1.83
CA HIS A 153 -7.87 -8.75 1.38
C HIS A 153 -7.41 -7.48 0.66
N ALA A 154 -8.36 -6.81 -0.01
CA ALA A 154 -8.14 -5.47 -0.52
C ALA A 154 -7.93 -4.50 0.66
N PRO A 155 -6.98 -3.56 0.56
CA PRO A 155 -6.72 -2.62 1.64
C PRO A 155 -7.83 -1.57 1.75
N LYS A 156 -8.06 -1.07 2.96
CA LYS A 156 -8.85 0.13 3.21
C LYS A 156 -8.06 1.37 2.79
N THR A 157 -8.77 2.44 2.50
CA THR A 157 -8.19 3.74 2.12
C THR A 157 -7.18 4.25 3.17
N SER A 158 -7.53 4.12 4.46
CA SER A 158 -6.65 4.48 5.58
C SER A 158 -5.38 3.64 5.65
N GLU A 159 -5.46 2.33 5.39
CA GLU A 159 -4.31 1.42 5.40
C GLU A 159 -3.31 1.76 4.29
N VAL A 160 -3.81 2.05 3.09
CA VAL A 160 -2.96 2.48 1.97
C VAL A 160 -2.26 3.79 2.30
N ILE A 161 -2.99 4.81 2.76
CA ILE A 161 -2.38 6.10 3.13
C ILE A 161 -1.35 5.93 4.24
N MET A 162 -1.67 5.19 5.30
CA MET A 162 -0.71 4.94 6.38
C MET A 162 0.55 4.24 5.89
N SER A 163 0.42 3.22 5.03
CA SER A 163 1.59 2.52 4.50
C SER A 163 2.48 3.43 3.64
N ILE A 164 1.89 4.30 2.81
CA ILE A 164 2.63 5.28 2.00
C ILE A 164 3.38 6.26 2.91
N LEU A 165 2.68 6.82 3.91
CA LEU A 165 3.28 7.73 4.88
C LEU A 165 4.41 7.07 5.66
N ALA A 166 4.18 5.86 6.18
CA ALA A 166 5.14 5.10 6.95
C ALA A 166 6.41 4.78 6.15
N MET A 167 6.25 4.23 4.95
CA MET A 167 7.37 3.82 4.10
C MET A 167 8.20 5.03 3.63
N TYR A 168 7.52 6.11 3.24
CA TYR A 168 8.22 7.31 2.76
C TYR A 168 8.84 8.15 3.89
N ALA A 169 8.18 8.25 5.05
CA ALA A 169 8.73 8.98 6.17
C ALA A 169 10.04 8.34 6.67
N LYS A 170 10.06 7.00 6.78
CA LYS A 170 11.17 6.22 7.31
C LYS A 170 12.31 6.04 6.32
N ASP A 171 12.01 5.49 5.15
CA ASP A 171 13.04 5.01 4.21
C ASP A 171 13.12 5.87 2.93
N LYS A 172 12.26 6.90 2.78
CA LYS A 172 12.13 7.72 1.55
C LYS A 172 11.83 6.88 0.31
N VAL A 173 11.16 5.75 0.51
CA VAL A 173 10.75 4.84 -0.55
C VAL A 173 9.27 5.03 -0.86
N GLU A 174 8.97 5.22 -2.14
CA GLU A 174 7.62 5.37 -2.66
C GLU A 174 6.96 3.99 -2.88
N LEU A 175 5.76 3.79 -2.31
CA LEU A 175 4.92 2.63 -2.63
C LEU A 175 4.28 2.77 -4.01
N PHE A 176 4.08 1.64 -4.70
CA PHE A 176 3.47 1.58 -6.03
C PHE A 176 4.22 2.38 -7.10
N HIS A 177 5.52 2.58 -6.91
CA HIS A 177 6.37 3.26 -7.88
C HIS A 177 6.40 2.54 -9.23
N GLY A 178 6.39 3.33 -10.32
CA GLY A 178 6.60 2.87 -11.69
C GLY A 178 5.37 2.23 -12.35
N GLY A 179 4.89 2.83 -13.45
CA GLY A 179 3.94 2.26 -14.42
C GLY A 179 2.52 1.91 -13.91
N SER A 180 2.35 1.57 -12.63
CA SER A 180 1.16 0.99 -11.99
C SER A 180 0.87 1.79 -10.72
N ARG A 181 0.65 3.10 -10.89
CA ARG A 181 0.79 4.06 -9.78
C ARG A 181 -0.29 3.91 -8.71
N SER A 182 -1.44 3.37 -9.07
CA SER A 182 -2.63 3.36 -8.22
C SER A 182 -3.04 1.95 -7.79
N THR A 183 -3.35 1.83 -6.49
CA THR A 183 -4.07 0.69 -5.93
C THR A 183 -5.52 1.07 -5.66
N HIS A 184 -6.44 0.17 -5.99
CA HIS A 184 -7.82 0.25 -5.52
C HIS A 184 -7.92 -0.14 -4.05
N CYS A 185 -8.85 0.50 -3.36
CA CYS A 185 -9.19 0.22 -1.97
C CYS A 185 -10.56 -0.48 -1.88
N LEU A 186 -10.87 -1.03 -0.72
CA LEU A 186 -12.15 -1.69 -0.44
C LEU A 186 -13.35 -0.73 -0.54
N GLU A 187 -13.16 0.55 -0.20
CA GLU A 187 -14.24 1.53 -0.21
C GLU A 187 -14.71 1.90 -1.62
N LYS A 188 -16.02 2.20 -1.72
CA LYS A 188 -16.65 2.87 -2.86
C LYS A 188 -17.31 4.16 -2.42
N VAL A 189 -17.20 5.20 -3.24
CA VAL A 189 -17.93 6.46 -3.12
C VAL A 189 -19.19 6.41 -3.98
N ARG A 190 -20.30 6.95 -3.48
CA ARG A 190 -21.62 6.88 -4.09
C ARG A 190 -22.06 5.45 -4.42
N LYS A 191 -21.53 4.46 -3.68
CA LYS A 191 -21.72 3.01 -3.85
C LYS A 191 -21.22 2.42 -5.19
N ILE A 192 -20.71 3.22 -6.11
CA ILE A 192 -20.37 2.79 -7.48
C ILE A 192 -18.92 3.06 -7.86
N SER A 193 -18.32 4.12 -7.31
CA SER A 193 -16.99 4.56 -7.70
C SER A 193 -15.96 3.98 -6.75
N PRO A 194 -15.11 3.02 -7.17
CA PRO A 194 -14.06 2.53 -6.30
C PRO A 194 -13.09 3.65 -5.95
N VAL A 195 -12.59 3.62 -4.72
CA VAL A 195 -11.50 4.50 -4.30
C VAL A 195 -10.20 3.93 -4.85
N SER A 196 -9.37 4.77 -5.45
CA SER A 196 -7.99 4.42 -5.81
C SER A 196 -7.02 5.45 -5.25
N ILE A 197 -5.87 4.97 -4.80
CA ILE A 197 -4.82 5.80 -4.23
C ILE A 197 -3.54 5.54 -5.00
N TYR A 198 -2.85 6.62 -5.36
CA TYR A 198 -1.47 6.59 -5.83
C TYR A 198 -0.64 7.63 -5.12
N SER A 199 0.67 7.38 -5.09
CA SER A 199 1.66 8.38 -4.74
C SER A 199 2.55 8.70 -5.93
N TYR A 200 3.16 9.88 -5.93
CA TYR A 200 4.15 10.29 -6.93
C TYR A 200 4.94 11.51 -6.47
N HIS A 201 6.12 11.68 -7.06
CA HIS A 201 6.86 12.94 -7.06
C HIS A 201 6.58 13.70 -8.35
N VAL A 202 6.36 15.02 -8.24
CA VAL A 202 6.37 15.91 -9.43
C VAL A 202 7.79 15.96 -10.02
N CYS A 203 8.80 16.03 -9.14
CA CYS A 203 10.20 15.74 -9.46
C CYS A 203 10.95 15.29 -8.19
N PRO A 204 12.19 14.76 -8.28
CA PRO A 204 12.90 14.15 -7.14
C PRO A 204 13.12 15.07 -5.92
N THR A 205 13.05 16.39 -6.10
CA THR A 205 13.23 17.36 -5.01
C THR A 205 11.90 17.87 -4.44
N HIS A 206 10.76 17.41 -4.97
CA HIS A 206 9.44 17.84 -4.49
C HIS A 206 8.90 16.89 -3.40
N PRO A 207 8.07 17.43 -2.50
CA PRO A 207 7.33 16.62 -1.53
C PRO A 207 6.56 15.48 -2.22
N LEU A 208 6.36 14.37 -1.51
CA LEU A 208 5.54 13.27 -2.00
C LEU A 208 4.08 13.73 -2.10
N VAL A 209 3.46 13.53 -3.25
CA VAL A 209 2.03 13.74 -3.45
C VAL A 209 1.31 12.42 -3.21
N ILE A 210 0.27 12.42 -2.38
CA ILE A 210 -0.72 11.34 -2.31
C ILE A 210 -1.98 11.84 -3.00
N SER A 211 -2.50 11.07 -3.95
CA SER A 211 -3.71 11.40 -4.68
C SER A 211 -4.75 10.32 -4.50
N VAL A 212 -5.98 10.75 -4.17
CA VAL A 212 -7.13 9.87 -3.98
C VAL A 212 -8.14 10.17 -5.07
N LEU A 213 -8.51 9.13 -5.81
CA LEU A 213 -9.46 9.20 -6.91
C LEU A 213 -10.68 8.33 -6.64
N TYR A 214 -11.78 8.68 -7.31
CA TYR A 214 -13.08 8.02 -7.15
C TYR A 214 -13.59 7.56 -8.51
N ASN A 215 -12.78 6.77 -9.19
CA ASN A 215 -13.08 6.30 -10.54
C ASN A 215 -12.36 4.97 -10.82
N ASP A 216 -12.89 4.21 -11.79
CA ASP A 216 -12.29 2.94 -12.26
C ASP A 216 -11.62 3.11 -13.65
N TRP A 217 -11.47 4.35 -14.11
CA TRP A 217 -11.12 4.67 -15.50
C TRP A 217 -9.62 4.82 -15.72
N GLU A 218 -8.84 5.00 -14.64
CA GLU A 218 -7.39 5.14 -14.78
C GLU A 218 -6.73 3.78 -14.99
N ASN A 219 -6.46 3.48 -16.26
CA ASN A 219 -5.58 2.40 -16.65
C ASN A 219 -4.13 2.92 -16.61
N PRO A 220 -3.18 2.26 -15.89
CA PRO A 220 -3.25 0.90 -15.35
C PRO A 220 -3.32 0.82 -13.82
N SER A 221 -4.46 1.18 -13.22
CA SER A 221 -4.73 0.89 -11.80
C SER A 221 -4.89 -0.61 -11.57
N GLY A 222 -4.43 -1.11 -10.42
CA GLY A 222 -4.68 -2.48 -9.99
C GLY A 222 -4.92 -2.58 -8.49
N LEU A 223 -4.60 -3.72 -7.89
CA LEU A 223 -4.85 -4.01 -6.50
C LEU A 223 -3.54 -4.33 -5.76
N ALA A 224 -3.28 -3.62 -4.68
CA ALA A 224 -2.40 -4.08 -3.62
C ALA A 224 -3.16 -5.06 -2.73
N ALA A 225 -2.45 -5.99 -2.11
CA ALA A 225 -3.03 -6.94 -1.18
C ALA A 225 -2.49 -6.66 0.22
N ILE A 226 -3.33 -6.84 1.24
CA ILE A 226 -2.92 -6.70 2.63
C ILE A 226 -3.31 -7.94 3.44
N ARG A 227 -2.41 -8.36 4.34
CA ARG A 227 -2.64 -9.37 5.36
C ARG A 227 -2.49 -8.71 6.74
N THR A 228 -3.32 -9.10 7.70
CA THR A 228 -3.28 -8.54 9.04
C THR A 228 -2.91 -9.59 10.09
N PHE A 229 -2.19 -9.17 11.11
CA PHE A 229 -1.79 -9.98 12.25
C PHE A 229 -2.24 -9.27 13.53
N LYS A 230 -3.02 -9.97 14.36
CA LYS A 230 -3.55 -9.38 15.58
C LYS A 230 -2.41 -9.06 16.55
N SER A 231 -2.50 -7.89 17.17
CA SER A 231 -1.67 -7.54 18.30
C SER A 231 -2.09 -8.36 19.52
N ASN A 232 -1.19 -9.15 20.09
CA ASN A 232 -1.36 -9.62 21.47
C ASN A 232 -1.16 -8.42 22.40
N ARG A 233 -2.17 -8.12 23.22
CA ARG A 233 -2.10 -7.07 24.24
C ARG A 233 -1.21 -7.50 25.40
#